data_AF-A0A1W7CVG1-F1
#
_entry.id   AF-A0A1W7CVG1-F1
#
_cell.length_a   1.000
_cell.length_b   1.000
_cell.length_c   1.000
_cell.angle_alpha   90.00
_cell.angle_beta   90.00
_cell.angle_gamma   90.00
#
_symmetry.space_group_name_H-M   'P 1'
#
loop_
_entity.id
_entity.type
_entity.pdbx_description
1 polymer ?
#
loop_
_entity_poly.entity_id
_entity_poly.type
_entity_poly.pdbx_seq_one_letter_code
_entity_poly.pdbx_strand_id
1 'polypeptide(L)'
;MTIMAESIPLDRFLRLLADESVPVVHRALWALLWESDVRVLDLLALEVADESRIRPQAGGALGGQAETLLARLVAGRTSGPLFAVGGRTLSWDEAVRTAGAAGVPIHAFRTSGRQHRGAL
;
A
#
# COMPACT_ATOMS: atom_id res chain seq x y z
N MET A 1 9.90 -13.62 -24.00
CA MET A 1 10.11 -12.61 -22.94
C MET A 1 9.56 -13.20 -21.65
N THR A 2 10.42 -13.79 -20.84
CA THR A 2 10.02 -14.47 -19.59
C THR A 2 9.59 -13.41 -18.61
N ILE A 3 8.29 -13.34 -18.31
CA ILE A 3 7.79 -12.59 -17.16
C ILE A 3 8.30 -13.36 -15.94
N MET A 4 9.52 -13.07 -15.49
CA MET A 4 9.91 -13.42 -14.13
C MET A 4 8.88 -12.71 -13.26
N ALA A 5 8.00 -13.48 -12.61
CA ALA A 5 7.12 -12.92 -11.61
C ALA A 5 8.04 -12.27 -10.58
N GLU A 6 8.11 -10.94 -10.61
CA GLU A 6 8.89 -10.13 -9.69
C GLU A 6 8.16 -10.18 -8.36
N SER A 7 8.24 -11.33 -7.71
CA SER A 7 7.66 -11.59 -6.40
C SER A 7 8.53 -10.89 -5.38
N ILE A 8 7.92 -10.05 -4.56
CA ILE A 8 8.60 -9.34 -3.48
C ILE A 8 8.57 -10.29 -2.27
N PRO A 9 9.72 -10.75 -1.75
CA PRO A 9 9.74 -11.53 -0.51
C PRO A 9 9.21 -10.71 0.66
N LEU A 10 8.53 -11.35 1.62
CA LEU A 10 7.93 -10.66 2.77
C LEU A 10 8.96 -9.79 3.53
N ASP A 11 10.16 -10.31 3.80
CA ASP A 11 11.22 -9.55 4.48
C ASP A 11 11.71 -8.32 3.70
N ARG A 12 11.68 -8.38 2.36
CA ARG A 12 11.98 -7.21 1.53
C ARG A 12 10.84 -6.21 1.63
N PHE A 13 9.60 -6.68 1.61
CA PHE A 13 8.44 -5.82 1.70
C PHE A 13 8.32 -5.12 3.06
N LEU A 14 8.55 -5.83 4.17
CA LEU A 14 8.57 -5.25 5.52
C LEU A 14 9.64 -4.16 5.65
N ARG A 15 10.82 -4.36 5.05
CA ARG A 15 11.88 -3.32 4.98
C ARG A 15 11.43 -2.09 4.21
N LEU A 16 10.73 -2.25 3.08
CA LEU A 16 10.16 -1.12 2.33
C LEU A 16 9.12 -0.33 3.14
N LEU A 17 8.30 -1.03 3.94
CA LEU A 17 7.32 -0.36 4.81
C LEU A 17 7.97 0.32 6.03
N ALA A 18 9.17 -0.12 6.43
CA ALA A 18 9.94 0.48 7.53
C ALA A 18 10.80 1.67 7.06
N ASP A 19 11.06 1.82 5.77
CA ASP A 19 11.88 2.89 5.22
C ASP A 19 11.19 4.26 5.34
N GLU A 20 11.63 5.07 6.29
CA GLU A 20 11.06 6.39 6.55
C GLU A 20 11.43 7.45 5.51
N SER A 21 12.39 7.16 4.61
CA SER A 21 12.65 8.02 3.45
C SER A 21 11.50 8.00 2.44
N VAL A 22 10.69 6.93 2.46
CA VAL A 22 9.46 6.84 1.67
C VAL A 22 8.31 7.49 2.43
N PRO A 23 7.59 8.46 1.82
CA PRO A 23 6.45 9.10 2.47
C PRO A 23 5.38 8.10 2.89
N VAL A 24 4.75 8.35 4.05
CA VAL A 24 3.76 7.44 4.66
C VAL A 24 2.61 7.07 3.71
N VAL A 25 2.19 8.00 2.85
CA VAL A 25 1.12 7.78 1.86
C VAL A 25 1.43 6.64 0.89
N HIS A 26 2.70 6.52 0.46
CA HIS A 26 3.12 5.45 -0.44
C HIS A 26 3.25 4.13 0.30
N ARG A 27 3.84 4.14 1.50
CA ARG A 27 3.97 2.94 2.33
C ARG A 27 2.60 2.36 2.71
N ALA A 28 1.65 3.21 3.09
CA ALA A 28 0.27 2.81 3.34
C ALA A 28 -0.41 2.23 2.10
N LEU A 29 -0.20 2.85 0.92
CA LEU A 29 -0.74 2.35 -0.34
C LEU A 29 -0.20 0.95 -0.66
N TRP A 30 1.11 0.75 -0.50
CA TRP A 30 1.74 -0.54 -0.73
C TRP A 30 1.24 -1.60 0.25
N ALA A 31 1.07 -1.24 1.53
CA ALA A 31 0.52 -2.13 2.55
C ALA A 31 -0.91 -2.58 2.19
N LEU A 32 -1.78 -1.69 1.74
CA LEU A 32 -3.13 -2.06 1.31
C LEU A 32 -3.15 -2.89 0.03
N LEU A 33 -2.27 -2.59 -0.93
CA LEU A 33 -2.09 -3.43 -2.12
C LEU A 33 -1.66 -4.84 -1.73
N TRP A 34 -0.78 -4.96 -0.72
CA TRP A 34 -0.29 -6.24 -0.24
C TRP A 34 -1.30 -7.01 0.59
N GLU A 35 -2.14 -6.36 1.39
CA GLU A 35 -3.11 -7.04 2.27
C GLU A 35 -4.44 -7.33 1.55
N SER A 36 -4.74 -6.61 0.47
CA SER A 36 -5.97 -6.76 -0.30
C SER A 36 -5.72 -7.30 -1.71
N ASP A 37 -6.80 -7.53 -2.47
CA ASP A 37 -6.74 -7.76 -3.92
C ASP A 37 -7.24 -6.56 -4.73
N VAL A 38 -7.42 -5.41 -4.06
CA VAL A 38 -7.97 -4.19 -4.64
C VAL A 38 -7.00 -3.62 -5.67
N ARG A 39 -7.52 -3.06 -6.76
CA ARG A 39 -6.68 -2.41 -7.77
C ARG A 39 -6.18 -1.09 -7.20
N VAL A 40 -4.97 -0.72 -7.57
CA VAL A 40 -4.36 0.57 -7.20
C VAL A 40 -5.25 1.77 -7.53
N LEU A 41 -5.89 1.81 -8.70
CA LEU A 41 -6.77 2.94 -9.05
C LEU A 41 -8.00 3.01 -8.14
N ASP A 42 -8.55 1.86 -7.74
CA ASP A 42 -9.68 1.82 -6.81
C ASP A 42 -9.24 2.30 -5.43
N LEU A 43 -8.03 1.94 -4.97
CA LEU A 43 -7.47 2.46 -3.73
C LEU A 43 -7.26 3.98 -3.78
N LEU A 44 -6.73 4.51 -4.89
CA LEU A 44 -6.51 5.94 -5.07
C LEU A 44 -7.82 6.75 -5.11
N ALA A 45 -8.95 6.10 -5.42
CA ALA A 45 -10.27 6.72 -5.42
C ALA A 45 -10.95 6.74 -4.05
N LEU A 46 -10.38 6.08 -3.03
CA LEU A 46 -10.97 6.02 -1.69
C LEU A 46 -10.91 7.37 -0.98
N GLU A 47 -11.94 7.63 -0.18
CA GLU A 47 -11.97 8.74 0.76
C GLU A 47 -11.65 8.28 2.18
N VAL A 48 -11.31 9.22 3.06
CA VAL A 48 -11.10 8.96 4.50
C VAL A 48 -12.34 8.30 5.12
N ALA A 49 -13.55 8.62 4.64
CA ALA A 49 -14.79 8.01 5.10
C ALA A 49 -14.86 6.49 4.82
N ASP A 50 -14.10 6.00 3.83
CA ASP A 50 -14.04 4.57 3.48
C ASP A 50 -13.00 3.78 4.29
N GLU A 51 -12.23 4.43 5.17
CA GLU A 51 -11.12 3.81 5.93
C GLU A 51 -11.54 2.52 6.66
N SER A 52 -12.71 2.53 7.30
CA SER A 52 -13.23 1.36 8.01
C SER A 52 -13.47 0.14 7.11
N ARG A 53 -13.70 0.33 5.81
CA ARG A 53 -13.97 -0.74 4.83
C ARG A 53 -12.71 -1.44 4.32
N ILE A 54 -11.59 -0.75 4.42
CA ILE A 54 -10.29 -1.15 3.85
C ILE A 54 -9.22 -1.34 4.92
N ARG A 55 -9.63 -1.29 6.20
CA ARG A 55 -8.76 -1.54 7.33
C ARG A 55 -8.20 -2.97 7.25
N PRO A 56 -6.87 -3.14 7.37
CA PRO A 56 -6.25 -4.47 7.43
C PRO A 56 -6.84 -5.30 8.56
N GLN A 57 -7.03 -6.61 8.35
CA GLN A 57 -7.48 -7.50 9.40
C GLN A 57 -6.39 -7.71 10.46
N ALA A 58 -6.79 -7.76 11.73
CA ALA A 58 -5.89 -8.10 12.83
C ALA A 58 -5.35 -9.53 12.63
N GLY A 59 -4.03 -9.68 12.61
CA GLY A 59 -3.35 -10.96 12.36
C GLY A 59 -2.88 -11.20 10.92
N GLY A 60 -2.98 -10.19 10.03
CA GLY A 60 -2.43 -10.25 8.68
C GLY A 60 -0.90 -10.41 8.63
N ALA A 61 -0.39 -10.71 7.43
CA ALA A 61 1.03 -11.03 7.19
C ALA A 61 1.98 -9.85 7.51
N LEU A 62 1.47 -8.62 7.52
CA LEU A 62 2.23 -7.42 7.86
C LEU A 62 2.19 -7.06 9.35
N GLY A 63 1.50 -7.84 10.18
CA GLY A 63 1.22 -7.49 11.56
C GLY A 63 0.49 -6.15 11.71
N GLY A 64 0.60 -5.51 12.88
CA GLY A 64 0.00 -4.18 13.14
C GLY A 64 0.63 -3.02 12.35
N GLN A 65 1.59 -3.28 11.44
CA GLN A 65 2.30 -2.23 10.70
C GLN A 65 1.41 -1.54 9.65
N ALA A 66 0.62 -2.31 8.90
CA ALA A 66 -0.32 -1.75 7.92
C ALA A 66 -1.37 -0.85 8.60
N GLU A 67 -1.90 -1.31 9.74
CA GLU A 67 -2.80 -0.54 10.58
C GLU A 67 -2.14 0.75 11.11
N THR A 68 -0.90 0.66 11.59
CA THR A 68 -0.13 1.82 12.06
C THR A 68 0.08 2.85 10.93
N LEU A 69 0.38 2.40 9.72
CA LEU A 69 0.55 3.28 8.56
C LEU A 69 -0.78 3.95 8.17
N LEU A 70 -1.88 3.20 8.17
CA LEU A 70 -3.21 3.73 7.86
C LEU A 70 -3.66 4.74 8.91
N ALA A 71 -3.47 4.44 10.20
CA ALA A 71 -3.76 5.35 11.31
C ALA A 71 -2.96 6.66 11.21
N ARG A 72 -1.67 6.59 10.86
CA ARG A 72 -0.84 7.78 10.60
C ARG A 72 -1.32 8.55 9.39
N LEU A 73 -1.75 7.87 8.33
CA LEU A 73 -2.25 8.50 7.11
C LEU A 73 -3.52 9.30 7.38
N VAL A 74 -4.46 8.78 8.16
CA VAL A 74 -5.76 9.44 8.43
C VAL A 74 -5.75 10.32 9.68
N ALA A 75 -4.65 10.36 10.43
CA ALA A 75 -4.56 11.11 11.68
C ALA A 75 -5.01 12.58 11.51
N GLY A 76 -6.04 12.97 12.26
CA GLY A 76 -6.59 14.32 12.23
C GLY A 76 -7.43 14.68 10.99
N ARG A 77 -7.73 13.71 10.11
CA ARG A 77 -8.56 13.90 8.92
C ARG A 77 -9.89 13.18 9.09
N THR A 78 -10.97 13.86 8.72
CA THR A 78 -12.33 13.31 8.72
C THR A 78 -12.94 13.23 7.33
N SER A 79 -12.30 13.84 6.32
CA SER A 79 -12.80 13.90 4.95
C SER A 79 -11.66 14.03 3.92
N GLY A 80 -12.02 13.92 2.64
CA GLY A 80 -11.12 14.04 1.50
C GLY A 80 -10.46 12.72 1.11
N PRO A 81 -9.51 12.75 0.15
CA PRO A 81 -8.87 11.55 -0.37
C PRO A 81 -8.11 10.80 0.71
N LEU A 82 -8.26 9.48 0.77
CA LEU A 82 -7.52 8.64 1.70
C LEU A 82 -6.02 8.78 1.46
N PHE A 83 -5.60 8.61 0.21
CA PHE A 83 -4.22 8.82 -0.23
C PHE A 83 -4.04 10.25 -0.71
N ALA A 84 -3.79 11.17 0.22
CA ALA A 84 -3.56 12.57 -0.10
C ALA A 84 -2.07 12.95 -0.05
N VAL A 85 -1.66 13.82 -0.96
CA VAL A 85 -0.39 14.55 -0.92
C VAL A 85 -0.73 16.03 -0.81
N GLY A 86 -0.65 16.57 0.42
CA GLY A 86 -1.22 17.88 0.73
C GLY A 86 -2.75 17.85 0.64
N GLY A 87 -3.35 18.77 -0.12
CA GLY A 87 -4.81 18.87 -0.31
C GLY A 87 -5.37 18.11 -1.50
N ARG A 88 -4.57 17.32 -2.22
CA ARG A 88 -4.99 16.60 -3.43
C ARG A 88 -4.76 15.10 -3.31
N THR A 89 -5.49 14.33 -4.10
CA THR A 89 -5.27 12.89 -4.26
C THR A 89 -3.88 12.62 -4.82
N LEU A 90 -3.24 11.56 -4.31
CA LEU A 90 -2.04 10.97 -4.87
C LEU A 90 -2.34 10.48 -6.29
N SER A 91 -1.56 10.92 -7.27
CA SER A 91 -1.78 10.49 -8.65
C SER A 91 -1.22 9.09 -8.90
N TRP A 92 -1.77 8.42 -9.93
CA TRP A 92 -1.24 7.17 -10.46
C TRP A 92 0.25 7.28 -10.81
N ASP A 93 0.64 8.34 -11.51
CA ASP A 93 2.02 8.51 -11.95
C ASP A 93 2.98 8.69 -10.76
N GLU A 94 2.58 9.41 -9.71
CA GLU A 94 3.39 9.52 -8.49
C GLU A 94 3.53 8.20 -7.76
N ALA A 95 2.44 7.43 -7.69
CA ALA A 95 2.46 6.10 -7.09
C ALA A 95 3.42 5.17 -7.86
N VAL A 96 3.33 5.14 -9.19
CA VAL A 96 4.20 4.34 -10.06
C VAL A 96 5.65 4.78 -9.95
N ARG A 97 5.93 6.08 -10.05
CA ARG A 97 7.30 6.62 -9.98
C ARG A 97 7.96 6.29 -8.64
N THR A 98 7.24 6.44 -7.54
CA THR A 98 7.79 6.18 -6.20
C THR A 98 8.04 4.69 -5.97
N ALA A 99 7.14 3.82 -6.44
CA ALA A 99 7.37 2.38 -6.43
C ALA A 99 8.60 2.00 -7.27
N GLY A 100 8.71 2.56 -8.48
CA GLY A 100 9.86 2.34 -9.37
C GLY A 100 11.18 2.82 -8.77
N ALA A 101 11.19 3.97 -8.08
CA ALA A 101 12.36 4.45 -7.35
C ALA A 101 12.78 3.51 -6.20
N ALA A 102 11.83 2.79 -5.59
CA ALA A 102 12.09 1.72 -4.62
C ALA A 102 12.48 0.38 -5.28
N GLY A 103 12.62 0.34 -6.61
CA GLY A 103 13.00 -0.85 -7.37
C GLY A 103 11.93 -1.93 -7.40
N VAL A 104 10.65 -1.54 -7.35
CA VAL A 104 9.50 -2.45 -7.37
C VAL A 104 8.41 -1.90 -8.30
N PRO A 105 7.93 -2.65 -9.31
CA PRO A 105 6.79 -2.18 -10.09
C PRO A 105 5.52 -2.22 -9.24
N ILE A 106 4.68 -1.19 -9.33
CA ILE A 106 3.54 -1.02 -8.41
C ILE A 106 2.56 -2.21 -8.36
N HIS A 107 2.41 -2.94 -9.47
CA HIS A 107 1.54 -4.12 -9.52
C HIS A 107 2.10 -5.30 -8.72
N ALA A 108 3.42 -5.36 -8.49
CA ALA A 108 4.06 -6.43 -7.76
C ALA A 108 3.63 -6.48 -6.29
N PHE A 109 3.27 -5.35 -5.66
CA PHE A 109 2.76 -5.34 -4.29
C PHE A 109 1.48 -6.19 -4.17
N ARG A 110 0.54 -6.02 -5.11
CA ARG A 110 -0.71 -6.78 -5.12
C ARG A 110 -0.50 -8.24 -5.50
N THR A 111 0.29 -8.53 -6.53
CA THR A 111 0.51 -9.91 -6.96
C THR A 111 1.28 -10.71 -5.92
N SER A 112 2.29 -10.12 -5.28
CA SER A 112 3.07 -10.77 -4.22
C SER A 112 2.23 -10.95 -2.95
N GLY A 113 1.45 -9.94 -2.56
CA GLY A 113 0.51 -10.05 -1.44
C GLY A 113 -0.51 -11.17 -1.65
N ARG A 114 -1.10 -11.27 -2.84
CA ARG A 114 -2.01 -12.37 -3.21
C ARG A 114 -1.34 -13.75 -3.09
N GLN A 115 -0.10 -13.87 -3.58
CA GLN A 115 0.67 -15.13 -3.48
C GLN A 115 0.92 -15.51 -2.02
N HIS A 116 1.29 -14.54 -1.19
CA HIS A 116 1.60 -14.80 0.22
C HIS A 116 0.36 -15.20 1.02
N ARG A 117 -0.78 -14.52 0.80
CA ARG A 117 -2.05 -14.88 1.45
C ARG A 117 -2.61 -16.23 0.99
N GLY A 118 -2.34 -16.63 -0.25
CA GLY A 118 -2.74 -17.95 -0.77
C GLY A 118 -1.85 -19.11 -0.32
N ALA A 119 -0.73 -18.82 0.35
CA ALA A 119 0.19 -19.81 0.91
C ALA A 119 -0.01 -20.06 2.42
N LEU A 120 -0.90 -19.29 3.05
CA LEU A 120 -1.35 -19.45 4.45
C LEU A 120 -2.60 -20.33 4.51
#